data_AF-A0A7C5Z6F2-F1
#
_entry.id   AF-A0A7C5Z6F2-F1
#
_cell.length_a   1.000
_cell.length_b   1.000
_cell.length_c   1.000
_cell.angle_alpha   90.00
_cell.angle_beta   90.00
_cell.angle_gamma   90.00
#
_symmetry.space_group_name_H-M   'P 1'
#
loop_
_entity.id
_entity.type
_entity.pdbx_description
1 polymer ?
#
loop_
_entity_poly.entity_id
_entity_poly.type
_entity_poly.pdbx_seq_one_letter_code
_entity_poly.pdbx_strand_id
1 'polypeptide(L)'
;MNRIHNRTANIVCLFLGILFLISGIGKTVACHQFVHTVMTIIPFGLSLARFWSMILIIFAILLGTLFFIKYFQKYASVLSSGLISYFLLPGIYAGVCGYDMNCNCFGFSDIKLAGKEHCIQNILLLILSIYVLMIRFQRVEVCRNEIKEG
;
A
#
# COMPACT_ATOMS: atom_id res chain seq x y z
N MET A 1 -24.78 -16.08 6.44
CA MET A 1 -23.38 -15.71 6.76
C MET A 1 -22.70 -14.81 5.71
N ASN A 2 -23.01 -14.93 4.40
CA ASN A 2 -22.34 -14.14 3.33
C ASN A 2 -22.57 -12.61 3.31
N ARG A 3 -23.69 -12.09 3.84
CA ARG A 3 -23.97 -10.63 3.79
C ARG A 3 -23.10 -9.80 4.73
N ILE A 4 -22.77 -10.33 5.92
CA ILE A 4 -21.98 -9.61 6.94
C ILE A 4 -20.53 -9.52 6.49
N HIS A 5 -19.96 -10.62 5.98
CA HIS A 5 -18.61 -10.67 5.41
C HIS A 5 -18.41 -9.72 4.23
N ASN A 6 -19.45 -9.49 3.44
CA ASN A 6 -19.37 -8.56 2.30
C ASN A 6 -19.39 -7.10 2.75
N ARG A 7 -20.12 -6.76 3.83
CA ARG A 7 -20.11 -5.41 4.39
C ARG A 7 -18.77 -5.08 5.03
N THR A 8 -18.22 -5.98 5.84
CA THR A 8 -16.90 -5.78 6.48
C THR A 8 -15.80 -5.60 5.44
N ALA A 9 -15.73 -6.46 4.41
CA ALA A 9 -14.73 -6.32 3.35
C ALA A 9 -14.85 -5.00 2.57
N ASN A 10 -16.06 -4.46 2.36
CA ASN A 10 -16.22 -3.15 1.72
C ASN A 10 -15.72 -2.01 2.61
N ILE A 11 -15.96 -2.08 3.92
CA ILE A 11 -15.48 -1.07 4.89
C ILE A 11 -13.96 -1.07 4.93
N VAL A 12 -13.32 -2.25 4.99
CA VAL A 12 -11.86 -2.36 5.01
C VAL A 12 -11.25 -1.87 3.69
N CYS A 13 -11.84 -2.20 2.53
CA CYS A 13 -11.42 -1.64 1.24
C CYS A 13 -11.50 -0.11 1.20
N LEU A 14 -12.58 0.46 1.74
CA LEU A 14 -12.78 1.91 1.78
C LEU A 14 -11.73 2.57 2.68
N PHE A 15 -11.46 1.97 3.85
CA PHE A 15 -10.41 2.41 4.75
C PHE A 15 -9.02 2.34 4.10
N LEU A 16 -8.67 1.22 3.45
CA LEU A 16 -7.42 1.07 2.69
C LEU A 16 -7.31 2.11 1.57
N GLY A 17 -8.39 2.34 0.82
CA GLY A 17 -8.44 3.34 -0.25
C GLY A 17 -8.15 4.75 0.27
N ILE A 18 -8.76 5.14 1.40
CA ILE A 18 -8.50 6.42 2.07
C ILE A 18 -7.04 6.51 2.50
N LEU A 19 -6.49 5.47 3.14
CA LEU A 19 -5.09 5.46 3.56
C LEU A 19 -4.12 5.62 2.39
N PHE A 20 -4.36 4.94 1.27
CA PHE A 20 -3.55 5.10 0.05
C PHE A 20 -3.66 6.50 -0.57
N LEU A 21 -4.85 7.10 -0.55
CA LEU A 21 -5.03 8.49 -1.00
C LEU A 21 -4.27 9.48 -0.11
N ILE A 22 -4.45 9.40 1.20
CA ILE A 22 -3.74 10.27 2.16
C ILE A 22 -2.23 10.09 2.01
N SER A 23 -1.78 8.83 1.90
CA SER A 23 -0.37 8.50 1.69
C SER A 23 0.18 9.07 0.38
N GLY A 24 -0.56 8.93 -0.72
CA GLY A 24 -0.16 9.46 -2.02
C GLY A 24 -0.11 10.98 -2.04
N ILE A 25 -1.15 11.65 -1.52
CA ILE A 25 -1.21 13.11 -1.42
C ILE A 25 -0.09 13.64 -0.52
N GLY A 26 0.14 13.01 0.64
CA GLY A 26 1.24 13.38 1.54
C GLY A 26 2.60 13.30 0.85
N LYS A 27 2.86 12.22 0.10
CA LYS A 27 4.10 12.09 -0.69
C LYS A 27 4.22 13.15 -1.79
N THR A 28 3.12 13.62 -2.36
CA THR A 28 3.14 14.74 -3.33
C THR A 28 3.59 16.04 -2.65
N VAL A 29 3.08 16.33 -1.44
CA VAL A 29 3.46 17.53 -0.68
C VAL A 29 4.93 17.46 -0.24
N ALA A 30 5.39 16.31 0.22
CA ALA A 30 6.76 16.06 0.68
C ALA A 30 7.64 15.39 -0.39
N CYS A 31 7.45 15.73 -1.68
CA CYS A 31 8.07 15.02 -2.80
C CYS A 31 9.60 14.95 -2.69
N HIS A 32 10.27 16.05 -2.31
CA HIS A 32 11.72 16.07 -2.16
C HIS A 32 12.24 15.02 -1.16
N GLN A 33 11.57 14.91 -0.02
CA GLN A 33 11.97 13.99 1.04
C GLN A 33 11.64 12.54 0.65
N PHE A 34 10.53 12.31 -0.06
CA PHE A 34 10.20 11.00 -0.58
C PHE A 34 11.22 10.51 -1.62
N VAL A 35 11.73 11.39 -2.49
CA VAL A 35 12.82 11.07 -3.42
C VAL A 35 14.07 10.59 -2.70
N HIS A 36 14.46 11.25 -1.59
CA HIS A 36 15.58 10.78 -0.77
C HIS A 36 15.34 9.40 -0.17
N THR A 37 14.11 9.11 0.27
CA THR A 37 13.72 7.77 0.72
C THR A 37 13.84 6.74 -0.42
N VAL A 38 13.42 7.08 -1.64
CA VAL A 38 13.54 6.17 -2.80
C VAL A 38 15.01 5.94 -3.18
N MET A 39 15.87 6.97 -3.09
CA MET A 39 17.32 6.82 -3.33
C MET A 39 18.03 5.95 -2.29
N THR A 40 17.53 5.91 -1.06
CA THR A 40 18.09 5.03 -0.02
C THR A 40 17.65 3.59 -0.19
N ILE A 41 16.48 3.37 -0.79
CA ILE A 41 15.93 2.04 -1.07
C ILE A 41 16.52 1.45 -2.35
N ILE A 42 16.67 2.27 -3.40
CA ILE A 42 17.15 1.83 -4.69
C ILE A 42 18.41 2.62 -5.04
N PRO A 43 19.55 1.95 -5.33
CA PRO A 43 20.81 2.60 -5.65
C PRO A 43 20.79 3.18 -7.08
N PHE A 44 19.83 4.06 -7.36
CA PHE A 44 19.71 4.76 -8.63
C PHE A 44 20.19 6.21 -8.49
N GLY A 45 20.62 6.79 -9.61
CA GLY A 45 20.92 8.22 -9.69
C GLY A 45 19.68 9.08 -9.44
N LEU A 46 19.91 10.32 -9.00
CA LEU A 46 18.86 11.27 -8.59
C LEU A 46 17.74 11.43 -9.63
N SER A 47 18.06 11.47 -10.92
CA SER A 47 17.04 11.58 -11.99
C SER A 47 16.12 10.36 -12.06
N LEU A 48 16.67 9.15 -11.95
CA LEU A 48 15.86 7.93 -11.93
C LEU A 48 15.00 7.88 -10.68
N ALA A 49 15.56 8.24 -9.52
CA ALA A 49 14.82 8.24 -8.27
C ALA A 49 13.66 9.23 -8.27
N ARG A 50 13.82 10.42 -8.87
CA ARG A 50 12.73 11.39 -9.06
C ARG A 50 11.61 10.81 -9.93
N PHE A 51 11.97 10.25 -11.08
CA PHE A 51 11.02 9.62 -11.98
C PHE A 51 10.26 8.48 -11.28
N TRP A 52 10.99 7.64 -10.54
CA TRP A 52 10.38 6.53 -9.82
C TRP A 52 9.48 6.96 -8.68
N SER A 53 9.89 8.00 -7.96
CA SER A 53 9.08 8.59 -6.90
C SER A 53 7.75 9.11 -7.42
N MET A 54 7.74 9.81 -8.57
CA MET A 54 6.50 10.27 -9.20
C MET A 54 5.58 9.11 -9.59
N ILE A 55 6.13 8.04 -10.18
CA ILE A 55 5.31 6.89 -10.55
C ILE A 55 4.71 6.22 -9.31
N LEU A 56 5.49 6.05 -8.24
CA LEU A 56 5.00 5.46 -6.99
C LEU A 56 3.90 6.31 -6.33
N ILE A 57 4.01 7.64 -6.40
CA ILE A 57 2.97 8.58 -5.93
C ILE A 57 1.69 8.42 -6.74
N ILE A 58 1.80 8.49 -8.07
CA ILE A 58 0.65 8.35 -8.98
C ILE A 58 -0.02 7.00 -8.75
N PHE A 59 0.78 5.94 -8.62
CA PHE A 59 0.29 4.59 -8.39
C PHE A 59 -0.43 4.45 -7.05
N ALA A 60 0.08 5.06 -5.97
CA ALA A 60 -0.60 5.06 -4.68
C ALA A 60 -1.96 5.78 -4.74
N ILE A 61 -2.02 6.95 -5.38
CA ILE A 61 -3.28 7.70 -5.57
C ILE A 61 -4.26 6.89 -6.42
N LEU A 62 -3.77 6.30 -7.52
CA LEU A 62 -4.57 5.48 -8.42
C LEU A 62 -5.13 4.25 -7.70
N LEU A 63 -4.34 3.56 -6.87
CA LEU A 63 -4.84 2.45 -6.07
C LEU A 63 -5.92 2.91 -5.08
N GLY A 64 -5.67 4.06 -4.43
CA GLY A 64 -6.64 4.68 -3.53
C GLY A 64 -7.98 4.93 -4.20
N THR A 65 -8.00 5.49 -5.43
CA THR A 65 -9.23 5.71 -6.19
C THR A 65 -9.85 4.41 -6.70
N LEU A 66 -9.06 3.43 -7.15
CA LEU A 66 -9.56 2.14 -7.63
C LEU A 66 -10.29 1.36 -6.52
N PHE A 67 -9.90 1.51 -5.25
CA PHE A 67 -10.60 0.87 -4.13
C PHE A 67 -12.06 1.33 -3.97
N PHE A 68 -12.41 2.55 -4.43
CA PHE A 68 -13.80 3.03 -4.44
C PHE A 68 -14.66 2.35 -5.51
N ILE A 69 -14.04 1.85 -6.59
CA ILE A 69 -14.73 1.19 -7.69
C ILE A 69 -14.83 -0.31 -7.42
N LYS A 70 -16.01 -0.79 -7.00
CA LYS A 70 -16.25 -2.20 -6.60
C LYS A 70 -15.74 -3.24 -7.60
N TYR A 71 -15.82 -2.95 -8.90
CA TYR A 71 -15.37 -3.84 -9.97
C TYR A 71 -13.85 -4.09 -9.96
N PHE A 72 -13.05 -3.05 -9.67
CA PHE A 72 -11.59 -3.14 -9.70
C PHE A 72 -10.95 -3.50 -8.35
N GLN A 73 -11.74 -3.63 -7.28
CA GLN A 73 -11.24 -3.93 -5.94
C GLN A 73 -10.33 -5.17 -5.86
N LYS A 74 -10.59 -6.19 -6.69
CA LYS A 74 -9.74 -7.38 -6.77
C LYS A 74 -8.33 -7.02 -7.22
N TYR A 75 -8.22 -6.32 -8.35
CA TYR A 75 -6.93 -5.90 -8.91
C TYR A 75 -6.23 -4.90 -7.98
N ALA A 76 -6.98 -3.96 -7.41
CA ALA A 76 -6.46 -3.02 -6.42
C ALA A 76 -5.87 -3.74 -5.19
N SER A 77 -6.47 -4.83 -4.73
CA SER A 77 -5.97 -5.62 -3.60
C SER A 77 -4.65 -6.31 -3.92
N VAL A 78 -4.51 -6.90 -5.11
CA VAL A 78 -3.25 -7.55 -5.55
C VAL A 78 -2.14 -6.51 -5.75
N LEU A 79 -2.46 -5.40 -6.41
CA LEU A 79 -1.48 -4.34 -6.66
C LEU A 79 -1.05 -3.63 -5.38
N SER A 80 -1.98 -3.40 -4.44
CA SER A 80 -1.65 -2.81 -3.14
C SER A 80 -0.82 -3.74 -2.27
N SER A 81 -1.05 -5.05 -2.28
CA SER A 81 -0.18 -5.98 -1.54
C SER A 81 1.24 -5.98 -2.10
N GLY A 82 1.38 -5.93 -3.43
CA GLY A 82 2.68 -5.78 -4.10
C GLY A 82 3.39 -4.49 -3.70
N LEU A 83 2.67 -3.37 -3.71
CA LEU A 83 3.22 -2.07 -3.35
C LEU A 83 3.62 -1.99 -1.86
N ILE A 84 2.79 -2.51 -0.95
CA ILE A 84 3.11 -2.55 0.48
C ILE A 84 4.32 -3.43 0.72
N SER A 85 4.38 -4.61 0.09
CA SER A 85 5.53 -5.51 0.19
C SER A 85 6.82 -4.83 -0.28
N TYR A 86 6.75 -4.10 -1.40
CA TYR A 86 7.86 -3.33 -1.93
C TYR A 86 8.41 -2.30 -0.94
N PHE A 87 7.54 -1.59 -0.20
CA PHE A 87 7.97 -0.64 0.83
C PHE A 87 8.31 -1.28 2.17
N LEU A 88 7.82 -2.49 2.44
CA LEU A 88 8.07 -3.21 3.68
C LEU A 88 9.48 -3.81 3.72
N LEU A 89 9.96 -4.38 2.59
CA LEU A 89 11.28 -5.03 2.53
C LEU A 89 12.44 -4.08 2.95
N PRO A 90 12.53 -2.84 2.43
CA PRO A 90 13.57 -1.91 2.85
C PRO A 90 13.39 -1.44 4.28
N GLY A 91 12.16 -1.32 4.77
CA GLY A 91 11.88 -0.96 6.17
C GLY A 91 12.33 -2.04 7.15
N ILE A 92 12.12 -3.31 6.83
CA ILE A 92 12.64 -4.45 7.60
C ILE A 92 14.18 -4.45 7.56
N TYR A 93 14.77 -4.29 6.37
CA TYR A 93 16.22 -4.25 6.21
C TYR A 93 16.86 -3.12 7.03
N ALA A 94 16.32 -1.91 6.95
CA ALA A 94 16.76 -0.77 7.75
C ALA A 94 16.65 -1.04 9.25
N GLY A 95 15.53 -1.63 9.68
CA GLY A 95 15.30 -2.00 11.08
C GLY A 95 16.29 -3.05 11.61
N VAL A 96 16.64 -4.05 10.80
CA VAL A 96 17.61 -5.10 11.18
C VAL A 96 19.04 -4.54 11.24
N CYS A 97 19.41 -3.66 10.30
CA CYS A 97 20.73 -3.04 10.27
C CYS A 97 20.89 -1.86 11.25
N GLY A 98 19.83 -1.46 11.96
CA GLY A 98 19.86 -0.34 12.91
C GLY A 98 19.97 1.03 12.23
N TYR A 99 19.56 1.15 10.96
CA TYR A 99 19.49 2.44 10.27
C TYR A 99 18.18 3.14 10.62
N ASP A 100 18.28 4.38 11.12
CA ASP A 100 17.13 5.27 11.25
C ASP A 100 16.72 5.79 9.85
N MET A 101 15.81 5.06 9.21
CA MET A 101 15.21 5.51 7.95
C MET A 101 13.87 6.18 8.21
N ASN A 102 13.79 7.46 7.86
CA ASN A 102 12.51 8.16 7.76
C ASN A 102 11.78 7.68 6.50
N CYS A 103 10.94 6.67 6.71
CA CYS A 103 9.95 6.22 5.74
C CYS A 103 8.89 7.34 5.63
N ASN A 104 9.11 8.35 4.78
CA ASN A 104 8.15 9.44 4.49
C ASN A 104 6.89 8.93 3.75
N CYS A 105 6.37 7.77 4.15
CA CYS A 105 5.25 7.09 3.53
C CYS A 105 3.96 7.90 3.61
N PHE A 106 3.81 8.81 4.56
CA PHE A 106 2.64 9.70 4.68
C PHE A 106 2.96 11.18 4.45
N GLY A 107 4.21 11.51 4.08
CA GLY A 107 4.61 12.89 3.80
C GLY A 107 4.62 13.85 4.99
N PHE A 108 4.50 13.34 6.22
CA PHE A 108 4.68 14.14 7.44
C PHE A 108 6.11 13.95 7.95
N SER A 109 6.93 14.99 7.79
CA SER A 109 8.38 14.95 8.00
C SER A 109 8.84 15.29 9.41
N ASP A 110 7.95 15.84 10.24
CA ASP A 110 8.35 16.51 11.48
C ASP A 110 7.98 15.77 12.76
N ILE A 111 7.26 14.64 12.63
CA ILE A 111 6.98 13.80 13.79
C ILE A 111 8.09 12.75 13.87
N LYS A 112 9.05 12.95 14.79
CA LYS A 112 10.10 11.98 15.15
C LYS A 112 9.46 10.75 15.81
N LEU A 113 8.62 10.01 15.09
CA LEU A 113 8.18 8.69 15.49
C LEU A 113 9.32 7.73 15.19
N ALA A 114 9.98 7.27 16.25
CA ALA A 114 11.07 6.31 16.19
C ALA A 114 10.71 5.13 15.26
N GLY A 115 11.65 4.70 14.41
CA GLY A 115 11.43 3.82 13.27
C GLY A 115 10.72 2.48 13.54
N LYS A 116 10.56 2.06 14.80
CA LYS A 116 9.77 0.88 15.20
C LYS A 116 8.27 1.07 14.95
N GLU A 117 7.72 2.26 15.16
CA GLU A 117 6.27 2.49 15.05
C GLU A 117 5.80 2.43 13.59
N HIS A 118 6.61 2.92 12.65
CA HIS A 118 6.31 2.87 11.23
C HIS A 118 6.39 1.44 10.65
N CYS A 119 7.28 0.60 11.16
CA CYS A 119 7.31 -0.83 10.82
C CYS A 119 6.02 -1.53 11.27
N ILE A 120 5.55 -1.26 12.49
CA ILE A 120 4.29 -1.83 12.99
C ILE A 120 3.11 -1.40 12.13
N GLN A 121 3.04 -0.12 11.74
CA GLN A 121 1.98 0.39 10.86
C GLN A 121 1.96 -0.31 9.50
N ASN A 122 3.14 -0.46 8.85
CA ASN A 122 3.23 -1.13 7.55
C ASN A 122 2.90 -2.64 7.64
N ILE A 123 3.30 -3.31 8.72
CA ILE A 123 2.93 -4.72 8.98
C ILE A 123 1.43 -4.84 9.19
N LEU A 124 0.82 -3.94 9.98
CA LEU A 124 -0.62 -3.94 10.23
C LEU A 124 -1.42 -3.68 8.95
N LEU A 125 -0.95 -2.75 8.11
CA LEU A 125 -1.48 -2.49 6.76
C LEU A 125 -1.35 -3.71 5.84
N LEU A 126 -0.21 -4.43 5.90
CA LEU A 126 -0.01 -5.66 5.14
C LEU A 126 -0.97 -6.77 5.59
N ILE A 127 -1.12 -6.98 6.90
CA ILE A 127 -2.05 -7.98 7.44
C ILE A 127 -3.49 -7.65 7.01
N LEU A 128 -3.89 -6.37 7.07
CA LEU A 128 -5.20 -5.90 6.61
C LEU A 128 -5.41 -6.16 5.10
N SER A 129 -4.38 -5.87 4.30
CA SER A 129 -4.35 -6.11 2.85
C SER A 129 -4.52 -7.59 2.52
N ILE A 130 -3.75 -8.47 3.19
CA ILE A 130 -3.82 -9.92 3.00
C ILE A 130 -5.19 -10.46 3.45
N TYR A 131 -5.72 -9.98 4.57
CA TYR A 131 -7.06 -10.37 5.04
C TYR A 131 -8.15 -10.05 4.02
N VAL A 132 -8.13 -8.84 3.44
CA VAL A 132 -9.05 -8.46 2.35
C VAL A 132 -8.83 -9.33 1.11
N LEU A 133 -7.57 -9.58 0.76
CA LEU A 133 -7.21 -10.43 -0.38
C LEU A 133 -7.81 -11.83 -0.20
N MET A 134 -7.63 -12.48 0.96
CA MET A 134 -8.17 -13.81 1.24
C MET A 134 -9.69 -13.86 1.08
N ILE A 135 -10.41 -12.86 1.63
CA ILE A 135 -11.88 -12.80 1.52
C ILE A 135 -12.34 -12.57 0.07
N ARG A 136 -11.60 -11.76 -0.70
CA ARG A 136 -11.96 -11.43 -2.09
C ARG A 136 -11.52 -12.47 -3.09
N PHE A 137 -10.45 -13.20 -2.82
CA PHE A 137 -9.95 -14.29 -3.66
C PHE A 137 -10.93 -15.47 -3.68
N GLN A 138 -11.46 -15.85 -2.51
CA GLN A 138 -12.47 -16.90 -2.40
C GLN A 138 -13.72 -16.67 -3.28
N ARG A 139 -14.11 -15.41 -3.52
CA ARG A 139 -15.28 -15.11 -4.36
C ARG A 139 -15.05 -15.28 -5.86
N VAL A 140 -13.80 -15.17 -6.31
CA VAL A 140 -13.45 -15.31 -7.73
C VAL A 140 -13.46 -16.78 -8.14
N GLU A 141 -12.98 -17.67 -7.28
CA GLU A 141 -13.04 -19.10 -7.53
C GLU A 141 -14.48 -19.61 -7.55
N VAL A 142 -15.34 -19.10 -6.66
CA VAL A 142 -16.77 -19.46 -6.65
C VAL A 142 -17.47 -19.02 -7.94
N CYS A 143 -17.35 -17.76 -8.38
CA CYS A 143 -17.98 -17.34 -9.65
C CYS A 143 -17.34 -17.98 -10.90
N ARG A 144 -16.05 -18.32 -10.85
CA ARG A 144 -15.40 -19.07 -11.95
C ARG A 144 -15.92 -20.49 -12.05
N ASN A 145 -16.24 -21.13 -10.94
CA ASN A 145 -16.79 -22.48 -10.92
C ASN A 145 -18.25 -22.50 -11.39
N GLU A 146 -19.06 -21.50 -11.04
CA GLU A 146 -20.44 -21.38 -11.54
C GLU A 146 -20.52 -21.18 -13.06
N ILE A 147 -19.52 -20.52 -13.69
CA ILE A 147 -19.45 -20.35 -15.15
C ILE A 147 -18.95 -21.62 -15.86
N LYS A 148 -18.29 -22.54 -15.16
CA LYS A 148 -17.82 -23.81 -15.73
C LYS A 148 -18.86 -24.92 -15.67
N GLU A 149 -19.90 -24.77 -14.84
CA GLU A 149 -20.96 -25.75 -14.63
C GLU A 149 -22.29 -25.37 -15.30
N GLY A 150 -22.38 -24.23 -15.98
CA GLY A 150 -23.53 -23.78 -16.77
C GLY A 150 -23.20 -23.62 -18.24
#